data_AF-A0AAW9J4E4-F1
#
_entry.id   AF-A0AAW9J4E4-F1
#
_cell.length_a   1.000
_cell.length_b   1.000
_cell.length_c   1.000
_cell.angle_alpha   90.00
_cell.angle_beta   90.00
_cell.angle_gamma   90.00
#
_symmetry.space_group_name_H-M   'P 1'
#
loop_
_entity.id
_entity.type
_entity.pdbx_description
1 polymer ?
#
loop_
_entity_poly.entity_id
_entity_poly.type
_entity_poly.pdbx_seq_one_letter_code
_entity_poly.pdbx_strand_id
1 'polypeptide(L)'
;TFNIAKRGMNVQQKSIDVTSHNIANSNTVGYSRQRAKIETTRPFGGPSMGSSIQPGQMGTGAQIQAIERVRDNFLDYQVRGENSVLGKYDLRNNFLYEVESVFNEPSDTGISTLMGKFFDSFQELSKQPNSSNARTVVAQQTAALTDALNATYTKLEGLQTNSQDMLKSSVTEVNSLLEQLDRVNQEIISVTVAGNTPNDLMDKRDLLLDQL
;
A
#
# COMPACT_ATOMS: atom_id res chain seq x y z
N THR A 1 1.78 43.35 -30.73
CA THR A 1 0.49 42.62 -30.80
C THR A 1 0.62 41.22 -31.39
N PHE A 2 1.22 41.04 -32.59
CA PHE A 2 1.40 39.70 -33.21
C PHE A 2 2.11 38.67 -32.30
N ASN A 3 3.22 39.05 -31.66
CA ASN A 3 3.94 38.18 -30.73
C ASN A 3 3.12 37.80 -29.48
N ILE A 4 2.20 38.67 -29.04
CA ILE A 4 1.29 38.40 -27.92
C ILE A 4 0.24 37.37 -28.34
N ALA A 5 -0.35 37.54 -29.53
CA ALA A 5 -1.31 36.58 -30.09
C ALA A 5 -0.68 35.19 -30.30
N LYS A 6 0.53 35.13 -30.87
CA LYS A 6 1.29 33.87 -31.04
C LYS A 6 1.56 33.17 -29.71
N ARG A 7 2.01 33.92 -28.69
CA ARG A 7 2.25 33.36 -27.35
C ARG A 7 0.95 32.86 -26.70
N GLY A 8 -0.14 33.63 -26.80
CA GLY A 8 -1.45 33.21 -26.29
C GLY A 8 -1.94 31.92 -26.93
N MET A 9 -1.80 31.78 -28.24
CA MET A 9 -2.18 30.55 -28.95
C MET A 9 -1.33 29.35 -28.53
N ASN A 10 -0.01 29.53 -28.39
CA ASN A 10 0.89 28.47 -27.90
C ASN A 10 0.55 28.02 -26.47
N VAL A 11 0.25 28.97 -25.57
CA VAL A 11 -0.17 28.67 -24.19
C VAL A 11 -1.47 27.86 -24.19
N GLN A 12 -2.45 28.26 -25.01
CA GLN A 12 -3.72 27.55 -25.09
C GLN A 12 -3.57 26.15 -25.69
N GLN A 13 -2.79 26.01 -26.77
CA GLN A 13 -2.50 24.72 -27.38
C GLN A 13 -1.89 23.75 -26.36
N LYS A 14 -0.86 24.20 -25.63
CA LYS A 14 -0.21 23.36 -24.63
C LYS A 14 -1.12 23.04 -23.45
N SER A 15 -2.04 23.93 -23.08
CA SER A 15 -3.06 23.67 -22.06
C SER A 15 -4.08 22.61 -22.52
N ILE A 16 -4.43 22.59 -23.80
CA ILE A 16 -5.22 21.53 -24.41
C ILE A 16 -4.43 20.22 -24.39
N ASP A 17 -3.14 20.22 -24.74
CA ASP A 17 -2.31 19.01 -24.69
C ASP A 17 -2.26 18.40 -23.27
N VAL A 18 -2.12 19.24 -22.23
CA VAL A 18 -2.17 18.79 -20.83
C VAL A 18 -3.55 18.20 -20.49
N THR A 19 -4.62 18.80 -20.99
CA THR A 19 -5.98 18.27 -20.80
C THR A 19 -6.16 16.92 -21.49
N SER A 20 -5.69 16.79 -22.73
CA SER A 20 -5.69 15.53 -23.49
C SER A 20 -4.87 14.45 -22.78
N HIS A 21 -3.71 14.81 -22.24
CA HIS A 21 -2.86 13.90 -21.49
C HIS A 21 -3.53 13.42 -20.19
N ASN A 22 -4.21 14.31 -19.47
CA ASN A 22 -5.01 13.95 -18.29
C ASN A 22 -6.16 12.98 -18.65
N ILE A 23 -6.87 13.23 -19.74
CA ILE A 23 -7.96 12.37 -20.19
C ILE A 23 -7.44 10.99 -20.59
N ALA A 24 -6.32 10.94 -21.32
CA ALA A 24 -5.71 9.69 -21.74
C ALA A 24 -5.25 8.82 -20.55
N ASN A 25 -4.83 9.46 -19.45
CA ASN A 25 -4.31 8.77 -18.27
C ASN A 25 -5.29 8.75 -17.08
N SER A 26 -6.57 9.10 -17.29
CA SER A 26 -7.53 9.17 -16.20
C SER A 26 -7.73 7.84 -15.47
N ASN A 27 -7.50 6.73 -16.18
CA ASN A 27 -7.64 5.36 -15.66
C ASN A 27 -6.28 4.72 -15.31
N THR A 28 -5.17 5.45 -15.44
CA THR A 28 -3.84 4.95 -15.09
C THR A 28 -3.67 5.04 -13.57
N VAL A 29 -3.41 3.91 -12.92
CA VAL A 29 -3.20 3.86 -11.47
C VAL A 29 -1.99 4.71 -11.07
N GLY A 30 -2.13 5.49 -10.01
CA GLY A 30 -1.08 6.39 -9.51
C GLY A 30 -0.90 7.69 -10.29
N TYR A 31 -1.62 7.88 -11.40
CA TYR A 31 -1.56 9.13 -12.17
C TYR A 31 -2.16 10.30 -11.39
N SER A 32 -1.44 11.42 -11.32
CA SER A 32 -1.95 12.66 -10.76
C SER A 32 -2.31 13.66 -11.86
N ARG A 33 -3.45 14.34 -11.70
CA ARG A 33 -3.88 15.36 -12.66
C ARG A 33 -2.81 16.45 -12.78
N GLN A 34 -2.44 16.81 -13.99
CA GLN A 34 -1.49 17.87 -14.26
C GLN A 34 -2.20 19.18 -14.65
N ARG A 35 -1.62 20.32 -14.26
CA ARG A 35 -2.13 21.66 -14.55
C ARG A 35 -1.01 22.54 -15.10
N ALA A 36 -1.26 23.16 -16.27
CA ALA A 36 -0.38 24.18 -16.80
C ALA A 36 -0.51 25.47 -15.96
N LYS A 37 0.57 25.88 -15.31
CA LYS A 37 0.66 27.15 -14.60
C LYS A 37 1.04 28.25 -15.59
N ILE A 38 0.10 29.15 -15.84
CA ILE A 38 0.25 30.25 -16.78
C ILE A 38 0.66 31.50 -16.00
N GLU A 39 1.70 32.17 -16.46
CA GLU A 39 2.17 33.44 -15.91
C GLU A 39 2.34 34.50 -17.00
N THR A 40 2.24 35.77 -16.61
CA THR A 40 2.54 36.89 -17.49
C THR A 40 4.04 36.96 -17.75
N THR A 41 4.40 37.05 -19.02
CA THR A 41 5.77 37.32 -19.44
C THR A 41 6.23 38.71 -19.00
N ARG A 42 7.54 38.86 -18.75
CA ARG A 42 8.13 40.14 -18.31
C ARG A 42 7.78 41.28 -19.28
N PRO A 43 7.35 42.45 -18.80
CA PRO A 43 7.01 43.59 -19.65
C PRO A 43 8.25 44.20 -20.32
N PHE A 44 8.05 45.00 -21.37
CA PHE A 44 9.16 45.73 -21.99
C PHE A 44 9.69 46.83 -21.05
N GLY A 45 11.02 46.99 -21.03
CA GLY A 45 11.72 48.01 -20.25
C GLY A 45 12.20 47.52 -18.88
N GLY A 46 13.27 46.73 -18.85
CA GLY A 46 14.01 46.47 -17.61
C GLY A 46 14.81 47.70 -17.16
N PRO A 47 15.39 47.70 -15.93
CA PRO A 47 16.32 48.74 -15.48
C PRO A 47 17.61 48.67 -16.31
N SER A 48 17.57 49.25 -17.50
CA SER A 48 18.71 49.39 -18.41
C SER A 48 18.86 50.86 -18.75
N MET A 49 20.11 51.31 -18.80
CA MET A 49 20.54 52.70 -19.01
C MET A 49 20.23 53.11 -20.46
N GLY A 50 18.96 53.37 -20.75
CA GLY A 50 18.42 53.62 -22.11
C GLY A 50 16.96 53.20 -22.30
N SER A 51 16.33 52.58 -21.31
CA SER A 51 14.89 52.25 -21.36
C SER A 51 14.04 53.49 -21.09
N SER A 52 13.17 53.86 -22.02
CA SER A 52 12.11 54.86 -21.80
C SER A 52 11.08 54.28 -20.82
N ILE A 53 11.23 54.60 -19.53
CA ILE A 53 10.24 54.24 -18.50
C ILE A 53 9.03 55.16 -18.70
N GLN A 54 8.09 54.74 -19.55
CA GLN A 54 6.76 55.34 -19.64
C GLN A 54 5.85 54.78 -18.53
N PRO A 55 4.93 55.59 -17.97
CA PRO A 55 3.92 55.10 -17.03
C PRO A 55 3.09 53.96 -17.63
N GLY A 56 3.03 52.82 -16.96
CA GLY A 56 2.28 51.64 -17.41
C GLY A 56 3.09 50.75 -18.36
N GLN A 57 4.01 49.96 -17.81
CA GLN A 57 4.74 48.96 -18.59
C GLN A 57 3.76 47.94 -19.21
N MET A 58 3.66 47.91 -20.54
CA MET A 58 2.81 46.95 -21.23
C MET A 58 3.40 45.52 -21.15
N GLY A 59 2.59 44.57 -20.66
CA GLY A 59 2.95 43.15 -20.58
C GLY A 59 3.17 42.51 -21.95
N THR A 60 4.12 41.55 -22.05
CA THR A 60 4.49 40.92 -23.33
C THR A 60 3.70 39.63 -23.65
N GLY A 61 2.53 39.47 -23.02
CA GLY A 61 1.65 38.30 -23.13
C GLY A 61 1.83 37.30 -21.99
N ALA A 62 1.35 36.07 -22.19
CA ALA A 62 1.43 34.98 -21.22
C ALA A 62 2.39 33.87 -21.71
N GLN A 63 2.90 33.09 -20.77
CA GLN A 63 3.69 31.87 -21.03
C GLN A 63 3.31 30.80 -20.00
N ILE A 64 3.58 29.53 -20.32
CA ILE A 64 3.50 28.46 -19.31
C ILE A 64 4.81 28.49 -18.53
N GLN A 65 4.71 28.70 -17.22
CA GLN A 65 5.86 28.63 -16.32
C GLN A 65 6.23 27.18 -16.04
N ALA A 66 5.25 26.34 -15.72
CA ALA A 66 5.44 24.95 -15.36
C ALA A 66 4.16 24.14 -15.64
N ILE A 67 4.31 22.82 -15.76
CA ILE A 67 3.20 21.88 -15.66
C ILE A 67 3.35 21.22 -14.30
N GLU A 68 2.42 21.50 -13.39
CA GLU A 68 2.48 21.03 -12.01
C GLU A 68 1.47 19.92 -11.79
N ARG A 69 1.81 18.94 -10.95
CA ARG A 69 0.87 17.94 -10.46
C ARG A 69 -0.09 18.56 -9.44
N VAL A 70 -1.35 18.17 -9.52
CA VAL A 70 -2.39 18.51 -8.55
C VAL A 70 -2.50 17.37 -7.55
N ARG A 71 -1.75 17.49 -6.45
CA ARG A 71 -1.71 16.51 -5.37
C ARG A 71 -1.44 17.21 -4.03
N ASP A 72 -1.90 16.59 -2.95
CA ASP A 72 -1.65 17.06 -1.59
C ASP A 72 -0.74 16.05 -0.85
N ASN A 73 0.53 16.42 -0.71
CA ASN A 73 1.54 15.58 -0.07
C ASN A 73 1.22 15.29 1.41
N PHE A 74 0.47 16.16 2.09
CA PHE A 74 0.08 15.93 3.48
C PHE A 74 -0.96 14.82 3.58
N LEU A 75 -1.97 14.85 2.70
CA LEU A 75 -2.95 13.77 2.62
C LEU A 75 -2.30 12.45 2.20
N ASP A 76 -1.36 12.46 1.27
CA ASP A 76 -0.62 11.24 0.88
C ASP A 76 0.10 10.60 2.08
N TYR A 77 0.77 11.42 2.88
CA TYR A 77 1.47 10.94 4.07
C TYR A 77 0.50 10.34 5.09
N GLN A 78 -0.64 11.00 5.32
CA GLN A 78 -1.68 10.47 6.20
C GLN A 78 -2.24 9.14 5.68
N VAL A 79 -2.58 9.06 4.40
CA VAL A 79 -3.14 7.86 3.78
C VAL A 79 -2.16 6.68 3.87
N ARG A 80 -0.87 6.90 3.60
CA ARG A 80 0.15 5.85 3.75
C ARG A 80 0.26 5.38 5.20
N GLY A 81 0.20 6.30 6.16
CA GLY A 81 0.21 5.97 7.58
C GLY A 81 -0.97 5.07 7.97
N GLU A 82 -2.18 5.48 7.61
CA GLU A 82 -3.41 4.71 7.92
C GLU A 82 -3.47 3.38 7.16
N ASN A 83 -3.01 3.32 5.91
CA ASN A 83 -2.93 2.06 5.15
C ASN A 83 -1.95 1.07 5.79
N SER A 84 -0.82 1.53 6.32
CA SER A 84 0.11 0.67 7.07
C SER A 84 -0.54 0.08 8.33
N VAL A 85 -1.31 0.90 9.05
CA VAL A 85 -2.08 0.45 10.23
C VAL A 85 -3.14 -0.55 9.83
N LEU A 86 -3.92 -0.27 8.78
CA LEU A 86 -4.93 -1.17 8.23
C LEU A 86 -4.32 -2.53 7.85
N GLY A 87 -3.26 -2.54 7.04
CA GLY A 87 -2.59 -3.76 6.60
C GLY A 87 -2.09 -4.62 7.77
N LYS A 88 -1.58 -3.99 8.84
CA LYS A 88 -1.20 -4.71 10.07
C LYS A 88 -2.40 -5.41 10.72
N TYR A 89 -3.53 -4.74 10.84
CA TYR A 89 -4.73 -5.33 11.47
C TYR A 89 -5.39 -6.38 10.60
N ASP A 90 -5.42 -6.18 9.28
CA ASP A 90 -5.95 -7.17 8.33
C ASP A 90 -5.14 -8.45 8.35
N LEU A 91 -3.80 -8.36 8.29
CA LEU A 91 -2.92 -9.53 8.43
C LEU A 91 -3.12 -10.24 9.76
N ARG A 92 -3.18 -9.48 10.86
CA ARG A 92 -3.42 -10.06 12.18
C ARG A 92 -4.77 -10.77 12.25
N ASN A 93 -5.82 -10.17 11.70
CA ASN A 93 -7.16 -10.74 11.67
C ASN A 93 -7.18 -12.05 10.86
N ASN A 94 -6.53 -12.08 9.69
CA ASN A 94 -6.45 -13.28 8.86
C ASN A 94 -5.77 -14.45 9.61
N PHE A 95 -4.62 -14.20 10.25
CA PHE A 95 -3.94 -15.24 11.04
C PHE A 95 -4.74 -15.68 12.27
N LEU A 96 -5.41 -14.74 12.96
CA LEU A 96 -6.28 -15.09 14.09
C LEU A 96 -7.47 -15.95 13.64
N TYR A 97 -8.06 -15.65 12.49
CA TYR A 97 -9.13 -16.44 11.90
C TYR A 97 -8.68 -17.86 11.55
N GLU A 98 -7.47 -18.02 11.00
CA GLU A 98 -6.89 -19.35 10.77
C GLU A 98 -6.66 -20.10 12.08
N VAL A 99 -6.16 -19.43 13.12
CA VAL A 99 -6.00 -20.03 14.46
C VAL A 99 -7.35 -20.45 15.03
N GLU A 100 -8.38 -19.61 14.97
CA GLU A 100 -9.74 -19.96 15.38
C GLU A 100 -10.26 -21.19 14.63
N SER A 101 -10.02 -21.26 13.32
CA SER A 101 -10.40 -22.41 12.50
C SER A 101 -9.62 -23.69 12.85
N VAL A 102 -8.41 -23.58 13.42
CA VAL A 102 -7.64 -24.76 13.88
C VAL A 102 -8.27 -25.35 15.14
N PHE A 103 -8.68 -24.50 16.09
CA PHE A 103 -9.37 -24.95 17.30
C PHE A 103 -10.78 -25.44 17.00
N ASN A 104 -11.53 -24.74 16.14
CA ASN A 104 -12.88 -25.10 15.70
C ASN A 104 -13.80 -25.55 16.86
N GLU A 105 -13.79 -24.75 17.93
CA GLU A 105 -14.60 -24.96 19.12
C GLU A 105 -15.73 -23.93 19.22
N PRO A 106 -16.91 -24.32 19.73
CA PRO A 106 -17.26 -25.63 20.30
C PRO A 106 -17.63 -26.69 19.23
N SER A 107 -17.19 -27.95 19.43
CA SER A 107 -17.59 -29.10 18.60
C SER A 107 -17.52 -30.42 19.39
N ASP A 108 -18.21 -31.47 18.93
CA ASP A 108 -18.22 -32.80 19.57
C ASP A 108 -16.83 -33.48 19.59
N THR A 109 -15.95 -33.02 18.72
CA THR A 109 -14.54 -33.43 18.58
C THR A 109 -13.55 -32.37 19.08
N GLY A 110 -14.04 -31.28 19.69
CA GLY A 110 -13.20 -30.23 20.27
C GLY A 110 -12.39 -30.76 21.46
N ILE A 111 -11.24 -30.16 21.72
CA ILE A 111 -10.37 -30.47 22.85
C ILE A 111 -11.13 -30.33 24.17
N SER A 112 -11.97 -29.29 24.31
CA SER A 112 -12.79 -29.08 25.52
C SER A 112 -13.74 -30.27 25.77
N THR A 113 -14.44 -30.74 24.74
CA THR A 113 -15.33 -31.91 24.81
C THR A 113 -14.55 -33.20 25.11
N LEU A 114 -13.39 -33.39 24.46
CA LEU A 114 -12.53 -34.56 24.67
C LEU A 114 -11.92 -34.58 26.07
N MET A 115 -11.57 -33.42 26.63
CA MET A 115 -11.14 -33.30 28.03
C MET A 115 -12.27 -33.69 28.99
N GLY A 116 -13.50 -33.25 28.74
CA GLY A 116 -14.67 -33.69 29.51
C GLY A 116 -14.82 -35.21 29.51
N LYS A 117 -14.83 -35.83 28.32
CA LYS A 117 -14.91 -37.30 28.16
C LYS A 117 -13.77 -38.04 28.85
N PHE A 118 -12.56 -37.48 28.82
CA PHE A 118 -11.42 -38.02 29.53
C PHE A 118 -11.66 -38.06 31.05
N PHE A 119 -12.05 -36.94 31.66
CA PHE A 119 -12.31 -36.89 33.10
C PHE A 119 -13.52 -37.76 33.50
N ASP A 120 -14.58 -37.77 32.70
CA ASP A 120 -15.74 -38.63 32.92
C ASP A 120 -15.36 -40.12 32.91
N SER A 121 -14.48 -40.53 31.97
CA SER A 121 -13.99 -41.91 31.91
C SER A 121 -13.20 -42.32 33.16
N PHE A 122 -12.39 -41.40 33.72
CA PHE A 122 -11.68 -41.63 34.98
C PHE A 122 -12.62 -41.68 36.18
N GLN A 123 -13.68 -40.88 36.18
CA GLN A 123 -14.71 -40.93 37.21
C GLN A 123 -15.44 -42.29 37.19
N GLU A 124 -15.80 -42.82 36.02
CA GLU A 124 -16.39 -44.16 35.92
C GLU A 124 -15.43 -45.27 36.33
N LEU A 125 -14.15 -45.18 35.95
CA LEU A 125 -13.13 -46.13 36.39
C LEU A 125 -12.97 -46.13 37.92
N SER A 126 -13.08 -44.96 38.58
CA SER A 126 -12.99 -44.86 40.03
C SER A 126 -14.10 -45.62 40.77
N LYS A 127 -15.29 -45.74 40.17
CA LYS A 127 -16.42 -46.51 40.71
C LYS A 127 -16.19 -48.02 40.57
N GLN A 128 -15.46 -48.45 39.54
CA GLN A 128 -15.24 -49.87 39.21
C GLN A 128 -13.79 -50.15 38.74
N PRO A 129 -12.78 -50.06 39.61
CA PRO A 129 -11.37 -50.11 39.21
C PRO A 129 -10.91 -51.47 38.65
N ASN A 130 -11.63 -52.54 38.96
CA ASN A 130 -11.35 -53.90 38.47
C ASN A 130 -12.05 -54.22 37.15
N SER A 131 -12.88 -53.32 36.62
CA SER A 131 -13.59 -53.53 35.35
C SER A 131 -12.64 -53.35 34.17
N SER A 132 -12.43 -54.41 33.39
CA SER A 132 -11.62 -54.35 32.16
C SER A 132 -12.23 -53.40 31.13
N ASN A 133 -13.56 -53.36 31.02
CA ASN A 133 -14.26 -52.44 30.12
C ASN A 133 -14.00 -50.96 30.49
N ALA A 134 -14.08 -50.61 31.78
CA ALA A 134 -13.81 -49.23 32.22
C ALA A 134 -12.37 -48.79 31.92
N ARG A 135 -11.39 -49.68 32.10
CA ARG A 135 -9.98 -49.41 31.74
C ARG A 135 -9.80 -49.19 30.24
N THR A 136 -10.47 -49.98 29.40
CA THR A 136 -10.44 -49.82 27.94
C THR A 136 -11.02 -48.48 27.51
N VAL A 137 -12.15 -48.06 28.11
CA VAL A 137 -12.76 -46.75 27.81
C VAL A 137 -11.81 -45.60 28.15
N VAL A 138 -11.16 -45.63 29.32
CA VAL A 138 -10.16 -44.60 29.69
C VAL A 138 -9.02 -44.54 28.68
N ALA A 139 -8.47 -45.70 28.28
CA ALA A 139 -7.40 -45.76 27.29
C ALA A 139 -7.84 -45.13 25.95
N GLN A 140 -9.06 -45.42 25.49
CA GLN A 140 -9.61 -44.87 24.26
C GLN A 140 -9.84 -43.35 24.34
N GLN A 141 -10.42 -42.84 25.44
CA GLN A 141 -10.63 -41.40 25.60
C GLN A 141 -9.32 -40.63 25.75
N THR A 142 -8.32 -41.24 26.42
CA THR A 142 -6.97 -40.68 26.51
C THR A 142 -6.33 -40.59 25.13
N ALA A 143 -6.39 -41.67 24.34
CA ALA A 143 -5.86 -41.67 22.97
C ALA A 143 -6.51 -40.60 22.09
N ALA A 144 -7.85 -40.50 22.13
CA ALA A 144 -8.59 -39.50 21.38
C ALA A 144 -8.19 -38.06 21.76
N LEU A 145 -8.02 -37.77 23.05
CA LEU A 145 -7.56 -36.47 23.52
C LEU A 145 -6.12 -36.18 23.06
N THR A 146 -5.20 -37.14 23.21
CA THR A 146 -3.81 -36.95 22.77
C THR A 146 -3.70 -36.76 21.27
N ASP A 147 -4.48 -37.49 20.48
CA ASP A 147 -4.49 -37.36 19.01
C ASP A 147 -5.00 -35.97 18.59
N ALA A 148 -6.07 -35.48 19.23
CA ALA A 148 -6.58 -34.14 18.97
C ALA A 148 -5.59 -33.03 19.36
N LEU A 149 -4.92 -33.16 20.50
CA LEU A 149 -3.88 -32.22 20.94
C LEU A 149 -2.70 -32.20 19.96
N ASN A 150 -2.21 -33.37 19.55
CA ASN A 150 -1.11 -33.49 18.58
C ASN A 150 -1.50 -32.93 17.22
N ALA A 151 -2.71 -33.23 16.73
CA ALA A 151 -3.19 -32.70 15.46
C ALA A 151 -3.34 -31.17 15.48
N THR A 152 -3.82 -30.62 16.59
CA THR A 152 -3.92 -29.16 16.80
C THR A 152 -2.54 -28.52 16.83
N TYR A 153 -1.59 -29.11 17.57
CA TYR A 153 -0.20 -28.67 17.60
C TYR A 153 0.43 -28.63 16.20
N THR A 154 0.33 -29.72 15.43
CA THR A 154 0.90 -29.77 14.06
C THR A 154 0.27 -28.73 13.14
N LYS A 155 -1.02 -28.46 13.26
CA LYS A 155 -1.68 -27.38 12.49
C LYS A 155 -1.15 -26.00 12.87
N LEU A 156 -1.01 -25.70 14.15
CA LEU A 156 -0.47 -24.43 14.62
C LEU A 156 1.01 -24.23 14.22
N GLU A 157 1.81 -25.30 14.27
CA GLU A 157 3.19 -25.31 13.79
C GLU A 157 3.26 -25.06 12.26
N GLY A 158 2.33 -25.63 11.51
CA GLY A 158 2.15 -25.35 10.08
C GLY A 158 1.82 -23.88 9.81
N LEU A 159 0.88 -23.29 10.57
CA LEU A 159 0.54 -21.86 10.47
C LEU A 159 1.75 -20.97 10.79
N GLN A 160 2.52 -21.32 11.82
CA GLN A 160 3.74 -20.60 12.16
C GLN A 160 4.77 -20.64 11.02
N THR A 161 4.96 -21.80 10.40
CA THR A 161 5.88 -21.97 9.26
C THR A 161 5.41 -21.17 8.05
N ASN A 162 4.11 -21.23 7.72
CA ASN A 162 3.53 -20.44 6.63
C ASN A 162 3.72 -18.93 6.86
N SER A 163 3.53 -18.46 8.09
CA SER A 163 3.77 -17.06 8.45
C SER A 163 5.23 -16.64 8.22
N GLN A 164 6.19 -17.51 8.56
CA GLN A 164 7.61 -17.26 8.31
C GLN A 164 7.93 -17.20 6.81
N ASP A 165 7.31 -18.05 5.99
CA ASP A 165 7.53 -18.03 4.54
C ASP A 165 6.88 -16.81 3.88
N MET A 166 5.68 -16.41 4.32
CA MET A 166 5.07 -15.14 3.90
C MET A 166 5.96 -13.95 4.25
N LEU A 167 6.55 -13.91 5.45
CA LEU A 167 7.49 -12.86 5.84
C LEU A 167 8.72 -12.80 4.91
N LYS A 168 9.29 -13.96 4.53
CA LYS A 168 10.41 -13.99 3.58
C LYS A 168 10.00 -13.43 2.22
N SER A 169 8.84 -13.83 1.70
CA SER A 169 8.30 -13.32 0.45
C SER A 169 8.08 -11.80 0.51
N SER A 170 7.49 -11.29 1.60
CA SER A 170 7.30 -9.85 1.79
C SER A 170 8.62 -9.09 1.83
N VAL A 171 9.66 -9.62 2.47
CA VAL A 171 11.00 -9.00 2.45
C VAL A 171 11.58 -8.96 1.04
N THR A 172 11.42 -10.03 0.26
CA THR A 172 11.86 -10.04 -1.15
C THR A 172 11.10 -9.00 -1.99
N GLU A 173 9.79 -8.89 -1.81
CA GLU A 173 8.96 -7.89 -2.50
C GLU A 173 9.35 -6.46 -2.13
N VAL A 174 9.51 -6.17 -0.83
CA VAL A 174 9.97 -4.86 -0.33
C VAL A 174 11.33 -4.50 -0.93
N ASN A 175 12.28 -5.43 -0.96
CA ASN A 175 13.59 -5.16 -1.58
C ASN A 175 13.46 -4.86 -3.09
N SER A 176 12.59 -5.58 -3.80
CA SER A 176 12.33 -5.31 -5.22
C SER A 176 11.70 -3.93 -5.44
N LEU A 177 10.75 -3.52 -4.60
CA LEU A 177 10.15 -2.20 -4.65
C LEU A 177 11.18 -1.10 -4.37
N LEU A 178 12.07 -1.31 -3.39
CA LEU A 178 13.16 -0.37 -3.08
C LEU A 178 14.16 -0.23 -4.25
N GLU A 179 14.50 -1.32 -4.94
CA GLU A 179 15.33 -1.26 -6.15
C GLU A 179 14.66 -0.50 -7.28
N GLN A 180 13.35 -0.71 -7.49
CA GLN A 180 12.58 0.04 -8.48
C GLN A 180 12.50 1.53 -8.13
N LEU A 181 12.33 1.83 -6.83
CA LEU A 181 12.29 3.19 -6.31
C LEU A 181 13.62 3.92 -6.53
N ASP A 182 14.75 3.25 -6.29
CA ASP A 182 16.08 3.80 -6.57
C ASP A 182 16.24 4.13 -8.06
N ARG A 183 15.90 3.21 -8.96
CA ARG A 183 15.97 3.45 -10.42
C ARG A 183 15.13 4.67 -10.83
N VAL A 184 13.89 4.77 -10.36
CA VAL A 184 13.01 5.92 -10.64
C VAL A 184 13.59 7.21 -10.06
N ASN A 185 14.19 7.18 -8.87
CA ASN A 185 14.85 8.34 -8.29
C ASN A 185 16.04 8.81 -9.14
N GLN A 186 16.86 7.89 -9.67
CA GLN A 186 17.96 8.25 -10.59
C GLN A 186 17.44 8.91 -11.87
N GLU A 187 16.37 8.37 -12.46
CA GLU A 187 15.73 8.97 -13.64
C GLU A 187 15.20 10.38 -13.33
N ILE A 188 14.52 10.56 -12.18
CA ILE A 188 14.02 11.88 -11.73
C ILE A 188 15.17 12.88 -11.61
N ILE A 189 16.28 12.49 -10.97
CA ILE A 189 17.45 13.35 -10.80
C ILE A 189 18.01 13.75 -12.18
N SER A 190 18.15 12.80 -13.11
CA SER A 190 18.69 13.06 -14.45
C SER A 190 17.89 14.14 -15.20
N VAL A 191 16.55 14.08 -15.10
CA VAL A 191 15.66 15.04 -15.77
C VAL A 191 15.64 16.39 -15.04
N THR A 192 15.70 16.37 -13.71
CA THR A 192 15.69 17.57 -12.86
C THR A 192 16.96 18.40 -13.03
N VAL A 193 18.13 17.75 -13.15
CA VAL A 193 19.42 18.42 -13.40
C VAL A 193 19.43 19.12 -14.76
N ALA A 194 18.71 18.58 -15.75
CA ALA A 194 18.51 19.23 -17.04
C ALA A 194 17.52 20.41 -17.00
N GLY A 195 16.95 20.73 -15.83
CA GLY A 195 16.01 21.84 -15.63
C GLY A 195 14.55 21.49 -15.97
N ASN A 196 14.24 20.22 -16.22
CA ASN A 196 12.89 19.76 -16.56
C ASN A 196 12.18 19.17 -15.32
N THR A 197 10.84 19.11 -15.35
CA THR A 197 10.03 18.54 -14.26
C THR A 197 9.43 17.18 -14.68
N PRO A 198 9.92 16.05 -14.15
CA PRO A 198 9.48 14.73 -14.56
C PRO A 198 8.21 14.26 -13.81
N ASN A 199 7.06 14.87 -14.09
CA ASN A 199 5.79 14.59 -13.37
C ASN A 199 5.41 13.10 -13.35
N ASP A 200 5.49 12.42 -14.50
CA ASP A 200 5.08 11.02 -14.61
C ASP A 200 6.02 10.08 -13.84
N LEU A 201 7.33 10.39 -13.77
CA LEU A 201 8.27 9.63 -12.95
C LEU A 201 8.02 9.85 -11.46
N MET A 202 7.66 11.09 -11.07
CA MET A 202 7.25 11.36 -9.70
C MET A 202 5.98 10.60 -9.34
N ASP A 203 5.00 10.48 -10.26
CA ASP A 203 3.79 9.68 -10.05
C ASP A 203 4.13 8.20 -9.87
N LYS A 204 5.03 7.66 -10.70
CA LYS A 204 5.53 6.28 -10.57
C LYS A 204 6.25 6.06 -9.23
N ARG A 205 7.10 7.01 -8.81
CA ARG A 205 7.78 6.95 -7.50
C ARG A 205 6.76 6.88 -6.38
N ASP A 206 5.75 7.72 -6.43
CA ASP A 206 4.76 7.78 -5.36
C ASP A 206 3.86 6.54 -5.35
N LEU A 207 3.55 5.96 -6.52
CA LEU A 207 2.86 4.67 -6.59
C LEU A 207 3.69 3.54 -5.95
N LEU A 208 5.01 3.51 -6.20
CA LEU A 208 5.89 2.54 -5.55
C LEU A 208 5.93 2.74 -4.02
N LEU A 209 5.88 3.99 -3.55
CA LEU A 209 5.77 4.30 -2.12
C LEU A 209 4.40 3.93 -1.52
N ASP A 210 3.33 3.94 -2.33
CA ASP A 210 2.00 3.51 -1.89
C ASP A 210 1.90 1.97 -1.80
N GLN A 211 2.75 1.24 -2.53
CA GLN A 211 2.84 -0.23 -2.52
C GLN A 211 3.76 -0.79 -1.42
N LEU A 212 4.63 0.05 -0.86
CA LEU A 212 5.61 -0.31 0.17
C LEU A 212 4.98 -0.30 1.57
#